data_AF-A0A820L772-F1
#
_entry.id   AF-A0A820L772-F1
#
_cell.length_a   1.000
_cell.length_b   1.000
_cell.length_c   1.000
_cell.angle_alpha   90.00
_cell.angle_beta   90.00
_cell.angle_gamma   90.00
#
_symmetry.space_group_name_H-M   'P 1'
#
loop_
_entity.id
_entity.type
_entity.pdbx_description
1 polymer ?
#
loop_
_entity_poly.entity_id
_entity_poly.type
_entity_poly.pdbx_seq_one_letter_code
_entity_poly.pdbx_strand_id
1 'polypeptide(L)'
;MEKIQRALEDYLETKRLAFPRLFFLSNEDLLDILSHANDANCVQPHLRKCFANIFYLRIVKSPVEVVTSMQSVEGEVVNFTKSIRPRGVVEQWLTQVEQAMYDAVKVHLK
;
A
#
# COMPACT_ATOMS: atom_id res chain seq x y z
N MET A 1 -31.86 -0.87 4.34
CA MET A 1 -30.48 -0.47 4.68
C MET A 1 -29.58 -1.66 4.95
N GLU A 2 -30.05 -2.69 5.67
CA GLU A 2 -29.26 -3.89 6.02
C GLU A 2 -28.60 -4.61 4.81
N LYS A 3 -29.27 -4.71 3.66
CA LYS A 3 -28.71 -5.36 2.46
C LYS A 3 -27.49 -4.63 1.88
N ILE A 4 -27.48 -3.30 1.91
CA ILE A 4 -26.38 -2.49 1.39
C ILE A 4 -25.18 -2.58 2.32
N GLN A 5 -25.45 -2.51 3.63
CA GLN A 5 -24.41 -2.61 4.65
C GLN A 5 -23.71 -3.97 4.61
N ARG A 6 -24.47 -5.06 4.48
CA ARG A 6 -23.89 -6.41 4.34
C ARG A 6 -23.09 -6.60 3.05
N ALA A 7 -23.60 -6.11 1.92
CA ALA A 7 -22.86 -6.18 0.67
C ALA A 7 -21.54 -5.38 0.73
N LEU A 8 -21.52 -4.26 1.47
CA LEU A 8 -20.31 -3.49 1.71
C LEU A 8 -19.32 -4.26 2.59
N GLU A 9 -19.79 -4.89 3.65
CA GLU A 9 -18.96 -5.73 4.53
C GLU A 9 -18.31 -6.89 3.77
N ASP A 10 -19.09 -7.63 2.98
CA ASP A 10 -18.61 -8.73 2.14
C ASP A 10 -17.56 -8.25 1.11
N TYR A 11 -17.76 -7.05 0.55
CA TYR A 11 -16.80 -6.43 -0.37
C TYR A 11 -15.48 -6.06 0.32
N LEU A 12 -15.55 -5.44 1.50
CA LEU A 12 -14.37 -5.09 2.29
C LEU A 12 -13.60 -6.33 2.74
N GLU A 13 -14.30 -7.40 3.14
CA GLU A 13 -13.68 -8.67 3.48
C GLU A 13 -12.93 -9.27 2.29
N THR A 14 -13.54 -9.24 1.10
CA THR A 14 -12.87 -9.70 -0.14
C THR A 14 -11.56 -8.94 -0.38
N LYS A 15 -11.53 -7.61 -0.11
CA LYS A 15 -10.31 -6.82 -0.23
C LYS A 15 -9.25 -7.18 0.81
N ARG A 16 -9.67 -7.44 2.05
CA ARG A 16 -8.77 -7.90 3.11
C ARG A 16 -8.17 -9.27 2.82
N LEU A 17 -8.96 -10.19 2.25
CA LEU A 17 -8.46 -11.50 1.83
C LEU A 17 -7.44 -11.39 0.68
N ALA A 18 -7.61 -10.41 -0.23
CA ALA A 18 -6.67 -10.16 -1.32
C ALA A 18 -5.34 -9.54 -0.85
N PHE A 19 -5.35 -8.70 0.19
CA PHE A 19 -4.15 -8.18 0.83
C PHE A 19 -4.30 -8.16 2.35
N PRO A 20 -3.81 -9.19 3.06
CA PRO A 20 -4.06 -9.39 4.50
C PRO A 20 -3.62 -8.23 5.42
N ARG A 21 -2.71 -7.34 5.00
CA ARG A 21 -2.39 -6.16 5.82
C ARG A 21 -3.55 -5.18 5.97
N LEU A 22 -4.56 -5.23 5.10
CA LEU A 22 -5.76 -4.38 5.24
C LEU A 22 -6.63 -4.78 6.46
N PHE A 23 -6.36 -5.92 7.11
CA PHE A 23 -6.96 -6.24 8.41
C PHE A 23 -6.52 -5.27 9.52
N PHE A 24 -5.40 -4.57 9.36
CA PHE A 24 -4.96 -3.54 10.32
C PHE A 24 -5.68 -2.19 10.15
N LEU A 25 -6.56 -2.07 9.16
CA LEU A 25 -7.32 -0.86 8.88
C LEU A 25 -8.76 -0.99 9.37
N SER A 26 -9.28 0.12 9.91
CA SER A 26 -10.71 0.27 10.16
C SER A 26 -11.49 0.22 8.84
N ASN A 27 -12.81 -0.04 8.90
CA ASN A 27 -13.65 0.00 7.69
C ASN A 27 -13.61 1.38 7.02
N GLU A 28 -13.55 2.46 7.80
CA GLU A 28 -13.47 3.84 7.30
C GLU A 28 -12.14 4.07 6.56
N ASP A 29 -11.01 3.71 7.16
CA ASP A 29 -9.69 3.81 6.52
C ASP A 29 -9.63 3.00 5.22
N LEU A 30 -10.17 1.77 5.25
CA LEU A 30 -10.18 0.89 4.08
C LEU A 30 -11.02 1.48 2.95
N LEU A 31 -12.18 2.05 3.26
CA LEU A 31 -13.02 2.73 2.27
C LEU A 31 -12.32 3.96 1.68
N ASP A 32 -11.61 4.73 2.50
CA ASP A 32 -10.86 5.91 2.06
C ASP A 32 -9.70 5.53 1.12
N ILE A 33 -9.00 4.43 1.39
CA ILE A 33 -8.00 3.90 0.47
C ILE A 33 -8.62 3.42 -0.84
N LEU A 34 -9.76 2.73 -0.77
CA LEU A 34 -10.41 2.16 -1.95
C LEU A 34 -11.03 3.26 -2.84
N SER A 35 -11.51 4.36 -2.25
CA SER A 35 -12.03 5.51 -3.00
C SER A 35 -10.91 6.31 -3.70
N HIS A 36 -9.71 6.33 -3.12
CA HIS A 36 -8.53 7.01 -3.67
C HIS A 36 -7.47 6.05 -4.23
N ALA A 37 -7.84 4.84 -4.63
CA ALA A 37 -6.89 3.79 -5.04
C ALA A 37 -5.95 4.17 -6.21
N ASN A 38 -6.33 5.19 -6.99
CA ASN A 38 -5.55 5.71 -8.12
C ASN A 38 -4.61 6.88 -7.75
N ASP A 39 -4.62 7.36 -6.50
CA ASP A 39 -3.70 8.38 -6.00
C ASP A 39 -2.86 7.79 -4.86
N ALA A 40 -1.61 7.46 -5.17
CA ALA A 40 -0.69 6.86 -4.20
C ALA A 40 -0.41 7.77 -2.99
N ASN A 41 -0.53 9.09 -3.16
CA ASN A 41 -0.32 10.04 -2.07
C ASN A 41 -1.46 9.98 -1.04
N CYS A 42 -2.70 9.72 -1.48
CA CYS A 42 -3.84 9.54 -0.61
C CYS A 42 -3.77 8.23 0.19
N VAL A 43 -3.15 7.17 -0.36
CA VAL A 43 -3.02 5.88 0.33
C VAL A 43 -1.91 5.90 1.39
N GLN A 44 -0.91 6.76 1.21
CA GLN A 44 0.30 6.81 2.03
C GLN A 44 0.09 6.99 3.55
N PRO A 45 -0.83 7.86 4.05
CA PRO A 45 -1.08 8.01 5.47
C PRO A 45 -1.51 6.71 6.15
N HIS A 46 -2.22 5.87 5.42
CA HIS A 46 -2.75 4.59 5.90
C HIS A 46 -1.69 3.49 5.94
N LEU A 47 -0.63 3.60 5.13
CA LEU A 47 0.43 2.60 5.06
C LEU A 47 1.14 2.38 6.39
N ARG A 48 1.23 3.43 7.23
CA ARG A 48 1.82 3.34 8.57
C ARG A 48 1.09 2.36 9.49
N LYS A 49 -0.21 2.17 9.29
CA LYS A 49 -1.01 1.18 10.02
C LYS A 49 -0.79 -0.23 9.48
N CYS A 50 -0.49 -0.37 8.19
CA CYS A 50 -0.28 -1.65 7.51
C CYS A 50 1.14 -2.20 7.67
N PHE A 51 2.16 -1.33 7.70
CA PHE A 51 3.58 -1.72 7.66
C PHE A 51 4.31 -1.22 8.90
N ALA A 52 4.89 -2.14 9.67
CA ALA A 52 5.51 -1.83 10.96
C ALA A 52 6.72 -0.87 10.90
N ASN A 53 7.30 -0.60 9.71
CA ASN A 53 8.46 0.29 9.55
C ASN A 53 8.53 1.01 8.18
N ILE A 54 7.43 1.09 7.42
CA ILE A 54 7.35 2.04 6.30
C ILE A 54 6.65 3.29 6.80
N PHE A 55 7.40 4.38 6.88
CA PHE A 55 6.85 5.68 7.21
C PHE A 55 6.39 6.45 5.96
N TYR A 56 7.14 6.32 4.87
CA TYR A 56 6.89 7.02 3.61
C TYR A 56 7.33 6.18 2.41
N LEU A 57 6.58 6.26 1.32
CA LEU A 57 6.95 5.71 0.01
C LEU A 57 7.37 6.86 -0.90
N ARG A 58 8.58 6.83 -1.46
CA ARG A 58 9.02 7.85 -2.40
C ARG A 58 8.30 7.66 -3.73
N ILE A 59 7.33 8.53 -3.98
CA ILE A 59 6.59 8.62 -5.23
C ILE A 59 7.26 9.68 -6.11
N VAL A 60 7.65 9.30 -7.32
CA VAL A 60 8.24 10.20 -8.32
C VAL A 60 7.36 10.21 -9.55
N LYS A 61 7.13 11.40 -10.11
CA LYS A 61 6.32 11.58 -11.31
C LYS A 61 7.18 12.11 -12.46
N SER A 62 7.66 11.22 -13.34
CA SER A 62 8.29 11.59 -14.62
C SER A 62 8.58 10.36 -15.49
N PRO A 63 7.93 10.14 -16.66
CA PRO A 63 6.69 10.73 -17.17
C PRO A 63 5.42 10.10 -16.54
N VAL A 64 5.58 9.02 -15.79
CA VAL A 64 4.51 8.31 -15.06
C VAL A 64 4.82 8.31 -13.57
N GLU A 65 3.78 8.17 -12.76
CA GLU A 65 3.93 8.01 -11.31
C GLU A 65 4.49 6.62 -10.99
N VAL A 66 5.57 6.60 -10.21
CA VAL A 66 6.22 5.37 -9.74
C VAL A 66 6.67 5.52 -8.29
N VAL A 67 6.61 4.41 -7.54
CA VAL A 67 7.25 4.26 -6.23
C VAL A 67 8.66 3.74 -6.43
N THR A 68 9.66 4.43 -5.88
CA THR A 68 11.09 4.12 -6.10
C THR A 68 11.83 3.68 -4.84
N SER A 69 11.34 4.07 -3.66
CA SER A 69 11.97 3.68 -2.39
C SER A 69 10.98 3.71 -1.23
N MET A 70 11.35 3.03 -0.14
CA MET A 70 10.71 3.16 1.16
C MET A 70 11.60 3.99 2.10
N GLN A 71 10.98 4.70 3.02
CA GLN A 71 11.65 5.47 4.05
C GLN A 71 11.08 5.14 5.43
N SER A 72 11.97 4.94 6.41
CA SER A 72 11.63 4.71 7.82
C SER A 72 11.32 6.01 8.55
N VAL A 73 10.85 5.93 9.80
CA VAL A 73 10.57 7.10 10.63
C VAL A 73 11.85 7.83 11.06
N GLU A 74 12.96 7.10 11.16
CA GLU A 74 14.30 7.61 11.44
C GLU A 74 14.96 8.27 10.21
N GLY A 75 14.30 8.22 9.06
CA GLY A 75 14.77 8.82 7.81
C GLY A 75 15.65 7.91 6.96
N GLU A 76 15.85 6.65 7.35
CA GLU A 76 16.55 5.66 6.54
C GLU A 76 15.80 5.45 5.22
N VAL A 77 16.51 5.48 4.09
CA VAL A 77 15.92 5.29 2.76
C VAL A 77 16.47 4.02 2.13
N VAL A 78 15.58 3.09 1.79
CA VAL A 78 15.92 1.86 1.07
C VAL A 78 15.31 1.92 -0.32
N ASN A 79 16.17 1.98 -1.34
CA ASN A 79 15.74 1.99 -2.74
C ASN A 79 15.27 0.60 -3.16
N PHE A 80 14.15 0.57 -3.90
CA PHE A 80 13.68 -0.66 -4.50
C PHE A 80 14.52 -1.02 -5.72
N THR A 81 14.75 -2.32 -5.94
CA THR A 81 15.46 -2.84 -7.12
C THR A 81 14.67 -2.61 -8.41
N LYS A 82 13.33 -2.56 -8.31
CA LYS A 82 12.41 -2.25 -9.39
C LYS A 82 11.40 -1.22 -8.91
N SER A 83 11.15 -0.21 -9.74
CA SER A 83 10.10 0.76 -9.46
C SER A 83 8.71 0.17 -9.67
N ILE A 84 7.75 0.59 -8.86
CA ILE A 84 6.38 0.08 -8.85
C ILE A 84 5.45 1.15 -9.39
N ARG A 85 4.48 0.78 -10.23
CA ARG A 85 3.44 1.70 -10.68
C ARG A 85 2.20 1.54 -9.81
N PRO A 86 1.79 2.54 -9.02
CA PRO A 86 0.59 2.47 -8.19
C PRO A 86 -0.65 2.72 -9.08
N ARG A 87 -1.00 1.75 -9.92
CA ARG A 87 -2.18 1.80 -10.80
C ARG A 87 -3.01 0.53 -10.66
N GLY A 88 -4.31 0.68 -10.85
CA GLY A 88 -5.26 -0.43 -10.80
C GLY A 88 -5.78 -0.67 -9.39
N VAL A 89 -6.09 -1.93 -9.09
CA VAL A 89 -6.63 -2.30 -7.77
C VAL A 89 -5.55 -2.15 -6.70
N VAL A 90 -5.93 -1.55 -5.56
CA VAL A 90 -4.97 -1.13 -4.54
C VAL A 90 -4.17 -2.29 -3.96
N GLU A 91 -4.82 -3.44 -3.81
CA GLU A 91 -4.26 -4.67 -3.25
C GLU A 91 -3.09 -5.17 -4.11
N GLN A 92 -3.18 -5.01 -5.42
CA GLN A 92 -2.17 -5.50 -6.36
C GLN A 92 -0.88 -4.70 -6.25
N TRP A 93 -0.95 -3.36 -6.25
CA TRP A 93 0.27 -2.57 -6.18
C TRP A 93 0.85 -2.54 -4.76
N LEU A 94 0.01 -2.65 -3.71
CA LEU A 94 0.49 -2.84 -2.33
C LEU A 94 1.23 -4.16 -2.14
N THR A 95 0.76 -5.23 -2.79
CA THR A 95 1.48 -6.52 -2.82
C THR A 95 2.83 -6.38 -3.54
N GLN A 96 2.90 -5.60 -4.62
CA GLN A 96 4.18 -5.31 -5.28
C GLN A 96 5.13 -4.52 -4.39
N VAL A 97 4.62 -3.56 -3.60
CA VAL A 97 5.41 -2.83 -2.60
C VAL A 97 6.00 -3.81 -1.59
N GLU A 98 5.18 -4.68 -1.00
CA GLU A 98 5.65 -5.72 -0.08
C GLU A 98 6.78 -6.55 -0.70
N GLN A 99 6.58 -7.06 -1.92
CA GLN A 99 7.59 -7.87 -2.58
C GLN A 99 8.90 -7.10 -2.80
N ALA A 100 8.81 -5.84 -3.22
CA ALA A 100 9.98 -5.00 -3.43
C ALA A 100 10.72 -4.68 -2.12
N MET A 101 10.02 -4.60 -0.99
CA MET A 101 10.66 -4.48 0.32
C MET A 101 11.52 -5.71 0.62
N TYR A 102 10.95 -6.92 0.47
CA TYR A 102 11.67 -8.16 0.71
C TYR A 102 12.89 -8.28 -0.20
N ASP A 103 12.72 -7.97 -1.48
CA ASP A 103 13.80 -8.04 -2.46
C ASP A 103 14.92 -7.03 -2.14
N ALA A 104 14.57 -5.80 -1.76
CA ALA A 104 15.54 -4.78 -1.40
C ALA A 104 16.33 -5.17 -0.16
N VAL A 105 15.67 -5.62 0.92
CA VAL A 105 16.36 -6.06 2.16
C VAL A 105 17.25 -7.28 1.89
N LYS A 106 16.79 -8.25 1.09
CA LYS A 106 17.58 -9.43 0.72
C LYS A 106 18.87 -9.08 -0.02
N VAL A 107 18.88 -7.98 -0.79
CA VAL A 107 20.09 -7.47 -1.44
C VAL A 107 21.04 -6.80 -0.43
N HIS A 108 20.51 -6.06 0.54
CA HIS A 108 21.33 -5.37 1.56
C HIS A 108 21.94 -6.32 2.61
N LEU A 109 21.38 -7.53 2.78
CA LEU A 109 21.89 -8.55 3.70
C LEU A 109 22.98 -9.45 3.11
N LYS A 110 23.35 -9.27 1.84
CA LYS A 110 24.43 -10.01 1.17
C LYS A 110 25.71 -9.21 1.16
#